data_AF-A0A934D8H6-F1
#
_entry.id   AF-A0A934D8H6-F1
#
_cell.length_a   1.000
_cell.length_b   1.000
_cell.length_c   1.000
_cell.angle_alpha   90.00
_cell.angle_beta   90.00
_cell.angle_gamma   90.00
#
_symmetry.space_group_name_H-M   'P 1'
#
loop_
_entity.id
_entity.type
_entity.pdbx_description
1 polymer ?
#
loop_
_entity_poly.entity_id
_entity_poly.type
_entity_poly.pdbx_seq_one_letter_code
_entity_poly.pdbx_strand_id
1 'polypeptide(L)'
;MTYSPGNDQLKDREQSILRHVVQNYIVTAVPVGSRYISKHFEQGLSAASIRNVMYDLEESGFLTHPHTSAGRVTTDKGYRFYID
;
A
#
# COMPACT_ATOMS: atom_id res chain seq x y z
N MET A 1 -12.59 22.38 -10.00
CA MET A 1 -11.80 21.20 -9.58
C MET A 1 -12.62 19.95 -9.88
N THR A 2 -12.49 19.41 -11.09
CA THR A 2 -13.29 18.28 -11.60
C THR A 2 -12.75 16.96 -11.06
N TYR A 3 -13.58 16.25 -10.29
CA TYR A 3 -13.38 14.82 -10.03
C TYR A 3 -13.98 14.04 -11.22
N SER A 4 -13.12 13.50 -12.09
CA SER A 4 -13.56 12.59 -13.17
C SER A 4 -13.98 11.23 -12.58
N PRO A 5 -15.08 10.64 -13.05
CA PRO A 5 -15.59 9.38 -12.55
C PRO A 5 -14.90 8.19 -13.21
N GLY A 6 -14.68 7.13 -12.43
CA GLY A 6 -14.44 5.76 -12.89
C GLY A 6 -13.03 5.46 -13.38
N ASN A 7 -12.32 4.60 -12.66
CA ASN A 7 -11.54 3.52 -13.26
C ASN A 7 -11.16 2.52 -12.16
N ASP A 8 -11.26 1.24 -12.51
CA ASP A 8 -10.78 0.05 -11.80
C ASP A 8 -9.23 0.02 -11.76
N GLN A 9 -8.62 1.16 -11.44
CA GLN A 9 -7.18 1.38 -11.43
C GLN A 9 -6.83 2.13 -10.15
N LEU A 10 -5.92 1.54 -9.36
CA LEU A 10 -5.38 2.13 -8.14
C LEU A 10 -5.00 3.60 -8.39
N LYS A 11 -5.48 4.50 -7.54
CA LYS A 11 -5.10 5.91 -7.62
C LYS A 11 -3.58 6.01 -7.49
N ASP A 12 -3.02 7.08 -8.04
CA ASP A 12 -1.58 7.35 -8.02
C ASP A 12 -0.95 7.21 -6.61
N ARG A 13 -1.72 7.61 -5.59
CA ARG A 13 -1.38 7.45 -4.17
C ARG A 13 -1.33 5.99 -3.71
N GLU A 14 -2.31 5.19 -4.10
CA GLU A 14 -2.41 3.77 -3.72
C GLU A 14 -1.29 2.97 -4.37
N GLN A 15 -1.01 3.24 -5.66
CA GLN A 15 0.15 2.66 -6.34
C GLN A 15 1.46 3.06 -5.65
N SER A 16 1.62 4.33 -5.29
CA SER A 16 2.83 4.81 -4.62
C SER A 16 3.01 4.15 -3.25
N ILE A 17 1.93 3.98 -2.48
CA ILE A 17 1.96 3.27 -1.20
C ILE A 17 2.29 1.79 -1.41
N LEU A 18 1.61 1.12 -2.34
CA LEU A 18 1.85 -0.28 -2.66
C LEU A 18 3.31 -0.51 -3.06
N ARG A 19 3.85 0.32 -3.96
CA ARG A 19 5.26 0.25 -4.37
C ARG A 19 6.23 0.39 -3.20
N HIS A 20 5.99 1.34 -2.30
CA HIS A 20 6.82 1.51 -1.11
C HIS A 20 6.73 0.31 -0.16
N VAL A 21 5.53 -0.24 0.03
CA VAL A 21 5.33 -1.44 0.87
C VAL A 21 6.07 -2.64 0.26
N VAL A 22 5.89 -2.89 -1.04
CA VAL A 22 6.53 -3.99 -1.77
C VAL A 22 8.05 -3.84 -1.71
N GLN A 23 8.58 -2.68 -2.09
CA GLN A 23 10.02 -2.42 -2.09
C GLN A 23 10.62 -2.58 -0.68
N ASN A 24 9.97 -2.04 0.35
CA ASN A 24 10.47 -2.20 1.71
C ASN A 24 10.42 -3.65 2.18
N TYR A 25 9.37 -4.38 1.82
CA TYR A 25 9.25 -5.80 2.13
C TYR A 25 10.32 -6.63 1.40
N ILE A 26 10.64 -6.32 0.14
CA ILE A 26 11.72 -6.99 -0.61
C ILE A 26 13.09 -6.74 0.05
N VAL A 27 13.35 -5.50 0.48
CA VAL A 27 14.65 -5.11 1.03
C VAL A 27 14.85 -5.61 2.47
N THR A 28 13.80 -5.57 3.29
CA THR A 28 13.91 -5.85 4.73
C THR A 28 13.35 -7.21 5.13
N ALA A 29 12.50 -7.83 4.31
CA ALA A 29 11.67 -8.99 4.66
C ALA A 29 10.78 -8.78 5.92
N VAL A 30 10.53 -7.53 6.31
CA VAL A 30 9.74 -7.17 7.49
C VAL A 30 8.37 -6.63 7.07
N PRO A 31 7.27 -7.02 7.75
CA PRO A 31 5.95 -6.50 7.45
C PRO A 31 5.87 -4.98 7.69
N VAL A 32 5.30 -4.27 6.71
CA VAL A 32 5.32 -2.81 6.67
C VAL A 32 4.09 -2.24 7.34
N GLY A 33 4.30 -1.34 8.30
CA GLY A 33 3.22 -0.61 8.98
C GLY A 33 2.94 0.75 8.34
N SER A 34 1.70 1.24 8.48
CA SER A 34 1.31 2.59 8.01
C SER A 34 2.18 3.71 8.59
N ARG A 35 2.74 3.52 9.78
CA ARG A 35 3.65 4.47 10.44
C ARG A 35 5.01 4.57 9.75
N TYR A 36 5.49 3.47 9.15
CA TYR A 36 6.72 3.47 8.37
C TYR A 36 6.49 4.26 7.07
N ILE A 37 5.44 3.90 6.33
CA ILE A 37 5.07 4.62 5.10
C ILE A 37 4.86 6.11 5.40
N SER A 38 4.14 6.47 6.46
CA SER A 38 3.88 7.88 6.82
C SER A 38 5.15 8.71 7.03
N LYS A 39 6.26 8.09 7.45
CA LYS A 39 7.55 8.78 7.59
C LYS A 39 8.29 8.94 6.26
N HIS A 40 8.11 8.01 5.33
CA HIS A 40 8.80 7.98 4.04
C HIS A 40 7.96 8.58 2.90
N PHE A 41 6.67 8.82 3.14
CA PHE A 41 5.76 9.35 2.13
C PHE A 41 5.76 10.89 2.16
N GLU A 42 6.41 11.49 1.18
CA GLU A 42 6.62 12.94 1.10
C GLU A 42 5.33 13.75 0.85
N GLN A 43 4.23 13.11 0.41
CA GLN A 43 2.97 13.80 0.07
C GLN A 43 2.11 14.23 1.28
N GLY A 44 2.64 14.21 2.51
CA GLY A 44 1.93 14.73 3.68
C GLY A 44 0.69 13.92 4.10
N LEU A 45 0.65 12.62 3.79
CA LEU A 45 -0.44 11.75 4.22
C LEU A 45 -0.29 11.37 5.70
N SER A 46 -1.37 11.58 6.46
CA SER A 46 -1.47 11.11 7.84
C SER A 46 -1.46 9.59 7.91
N ALA A 47 -0.94 9.04 9.02
CA ALA A 47 -0.94 7.59 9.27
C ALA A 47 -2.35 6.96 9.18
N ALA A 48 -3.41 7.72 9.50
CA ALA A 48 -4.80 7.31 9.34
C ALA A 48 -5.20 7.12 7.87
N SER A 49 -4.84 8.08 6.99
CA SER A 49 -5.11 8.00 5.55
C SER A 49 -4.37 6.83 4.91
N ILE A 50 -3.12 6.60 5.31
CA ILE A 50 -2.34 5.46 4.82
C ILE A 50 -2.95 4.15 5.30
N ARG A 51 -3.46 4.09 6.54
CA ARG A 51 -4.14 2.90 7.03
C ARG A 51 -5.39 2.57 6.20
N ASN A 52 -6.17 3.58 5.80
CA ASN A 52 -7.33 3.40 4.92
C ASN A 52 -6.88 2.90 3.54
N VAL A 53 -5.88 3.53 2.92
CA VAL A 53 -5.37 3.08 1.63
C VAL A 53 -4.80 1.65 1.70
N MET A 54 -4.07 1.31 2.76
CA MET A 54 -3.58 -0.05 2.97
C MET A 54 -4.73 -1.05 3.14
N TYR A 55 -5.87 -0.64 3.71
CA TYR A 55 -7.06 -1.45 3.83
C TYR A 55 -7.73 -1.64 2.46
N ASP A 56 -7.87 -0.57 1.66
CA ASP A 56 -8.39 -0.67 0.28
C ASP A 56 -7.53 -1.58 -0.59
N LEU A 57 -6.20 -1.51 -0.45
CA LEU A 57 -5.24 -2.38 -1.13
C LEU A 57 -5.34 -3.84 -0.69
N GLU A 58 -5.69 -4.09 0.57
CA GLU A 58 -5.92 -5.42 1.12
C GLU A 58 -7.22 -6.02 0.60
N GLU A 59 -8.32 -5.25 0.62
CA GLU A 59 -9.60 -5.68 0.04
C GLU A 59 -9.49 -5.94 -1.47
N SER A 60 -8.65 -5.15 -2.15
CA SER A 60 -8.32 -5.35 -3.56
C SER A 60 -7.38 -6.55 -3.81
N GLY A 61 -6.85 -7.18 -2.77
CA GLY A 61 -5.99 -8.36 -2.82
C GLY A 61 -4.52 -8.11 -3.14
N PHE A 62 -4.05 -6.86 -3.10
CA PHE A 62 -2.63 -6.50 -3.32
C PHE A 62 -1.78 -6.63 -2.05
N LEU A 63 -2.40 -6.42 -0.89
CA LEU A 63 -1.80 -6.60 0.43
C LEU A 63 -2.54 -7.69 1.22
N THR A 64 -1.86 -8.26 2.20
CA THR A 64 -2.47 -9.21 3.14
C THR A 64 -1.82 -9.10 4.52
N HIS A 65 -2.48 -9.67 5.52
CA HIS A 65 -1.94 -9.81 6.87
C HIS A 65 -1.59 -11.27 7.12
N PRO A 66 -0.33 -11.59 7.44
CA PRO A 66 0.04 -12.95 7.82
C PRO A 66 -0.63 -13.36 9.14
N HIS A 67 -0.81 -12.39 10.06
CA HIS A 67 -1.56 -12.56 11.31
C HIS A 67 -2.22 -11.24 11.73
N THR A 68 -3.27 -11.31 12.56
CA THR A 68 -4.04 -10.18 13.09
C THR A 68 -3.18 -9.14 13.84
N SER A 69 -1.96 -9.49 14.23
CA SER A 69 -1.00 -8.65 14.96
C SER A 69 0.26 -8.26 14.16
N ALA A 70 0.50 -8.84 12.98
CA ALA A 70 1.81 -8.81 12.31
C ALA A 70 1.81 -8.01 11.00
N GLY A 71 1.59 -6.69 11.08
CA GLY A 71 1.75 -5.73 9.95
C GLY A 71 1.10 -6.15 8.61
N ARG A 72 1.54 -5.56 7.49
CA ARG A 72 1.08 -5.95 6.14
C ARG A 72 2.24 -6.55 5.35
N VAL A 73 1.96 -7.60 4.60
CA VAL A 73 2.87 -8.17 3.60
C VAL A 73 2.23 -8.07 2.22
N THR A 74 3.06 -7.99 1.18
CA THR A 74 2.56 -7.97 -0.19
C THR A 74 2.20 -9.38 -0.66
N THR A 75 1.14 -9.48 -1.47
CA THR A 75 0.71 -10.73 -2.11
C THR A 75 1.34 -10.89 -3.49
N ASP A 76 1.17 -12.05 -4.12
CA ASP A 76 1.55 -12.28 -5.53
C ASP A 76 1.00 -11.19 -6.47
N LYS A 77 -0.23 -10.73 -6.21
CA LYS A 77 -0.87 -9.65 -6.98
C LYS A 77 -0.17 -8.32 -6.79
N GLY A 78 0.21 -7.97 -5.56
CA GLY A 78 1.00 -6.77 -5.26
C GLY A 78 2.38 -6.80 -5.91
N TYR A 79 3.03 -7.96 -5.90
CA TYR A 79 4.30 -8.18 -6.59
C TYR A 79 4.18 -8.03 -8.11
N ARG A 80 3.16 -8.66 -8.73
CA ARG A 80 2.90 -8.52 -10.17
C ARG A 80 2.68 -7.07 -10.56
N PHE A 81 1.89 -6.34 -9.79
CA PHE A 81 1.64 -4.92 -10.04
C PHE A 81 2.90 -4.05 -9.88
N TYR A 82 3.86 -4.46 -9.05
CA TYR A 82 5.12 -3.75 -8.88
C TYR A 82 6.10 -3.96 -10.04
N ILE A 83 6.06 -5.14 -10.68
CA ILE A 83 6.97 -5.54 -11.74
C ILE A 83 6.47 -5.09 -13.13
N ASP A 84 5.16 -4.95 -13.30
CA ASP A 84 4.52 -4.36 -14.49
C ASP A 84 4.75 -2.84 -14.58
#